data_AF-A0A927NKL5-F1
#
_entry.id   AF-A0A927NKL5-F1
#
_cell.length_a   1.000
_cell.length_b   1.000
_cell.length_c   1.000
_cell.angle_alpha   90.00
_cell.angle_beta   90.00
_cell.angle_gamma   90.00
#
_symmetry.space_group_name_H-M   'P 1'
#
loop_
_entity.id
_entity.type
_entity.pdbx_description
1 polymer ?
#
loop_
_entity_poly.entity_id
_entity_poly.type
_entity_poly.pdbx_seq_one_letter_code
_entity_poly.pdbx_strand_id
1 'polypeptide(L)'
;MRKIAILIMAFITSVASFGGCTFINFIKEKELTMKAHYDYGLFQENKATLLLDSCNFFFLPADYGIGQLLAGDIVHITHTGDLMIAESYPGMVITKNAKIKNITVEEANIIELEVERNAEGEVSLYYADCVYSFSDVRYVIHEDGTFEELSEKHIGSIIYGTEMSKTSVIDLQALYSYCPRATK
;
A
#
# COMPACT_ATOMS: atom_id res chain seq x y z
N MET A 1 -15.41 19.10 -39.97
CA MET A 1 -14.25 18.68 -39.14
C MET A 1 -14.70 17.54 -38.25
N ARG A 2 -13.91 16.44 -38.25
CA ARG A 2 -14.29 15.09 -37.79
C ARG A 2 -14.53 15.03 -36.27
N LYS A 3 -15.66 14.43 -35.86
CA LYS A 3 -15.82 13.78 -34.56
C LYS A 3 -15.34 12.33 -34.73
N ILE A 4 -14.29 11.94 -34.00
CA ILE A 4 -13.84 10.55 -33.93
C ILE A 4 -14.69 9.87 -32.87
N ALA A 5 -15.50 8.89 -33.30
CA ALA A 5 -16.18 7.95 -32.44
C ALA A 5 -15.18 6.83 -32.10
N ILE A 6 -14.94 6.60 -30.80
CA ILE A 6 -14.18 5.44 -30.33
C ILE A 6 -15.16 4.28 -30.25
N LEU A 7 -14.93 3.31 -31.15
CA LEU A 7 -15.67 2.07 -31.30
C LEU A 7 -15.29 1.12 -30.16
N ILE A 8 -16.20 0.86 -29.23
CA ILE A 8 -16.05 -0.25 -28.27
C ILE A 8 -16.65 -1.50 -28.96
N MET A 9 -15.78 -2.38 -29.43
CA MET A 9 -16.18 -3.72 -29.88
C MET A 9 -16.64 -4.54 -28.67
N ALA A 10 -17.95 -4.77 -28.56
CA ALA A 10 -18.46 -5.87 -27.76
C ALA A 10 -18.35 -7.17 -28.59
N PHE A 11 -17.58 -8.14 -28.09
CA PHE A 11 -17.58 -9.49 -28.65
C PHE A 11 -18.93 -10.15 -28.31
N ILE A 12 -19.83 -10.18 -29.30
CA ILE A 12 -21.09 -10.90 -29.22
C ILE A 12 -20.88 -12.27 -29.83
N THR A 13 -20.83 -13.31 -29.00
CA THR A 13 -21.08 -14.67 -29.46
C THR A 13 -22.34 -15.20 -28.80
N SER A 14 -23.42 -15.32 -29.56
CA SER A 14 -24.25 -16.53 -29.50
C SER A 14 -25.16 -16.63 -30.72
N VAL A 15 -25.26 -17.86 -31.22
CA VAL A 15 -26.12 -18.30 -32.31
C VAL A 15 -27.39 -18.88 -31.69
N ALA A 16 -28.50 -18.63 -32.38
CA ALA A 16 -29.81 -19.30 -32.31
C ALA A 16 -30.76 -18.99 -31.14
N SER A 17 -31.93 -18.51 -31.57
CA SER A 17 -33.18 -18.22 -30.87
C SER A 17 -33.88 -19.46 -30.33
N PHE A 18 -34.23 -19.46 -29.04
CA PHE A 18 -35.48 -20.02 -28.50
C PHE A 18 -35.89 -19.19 -27.28
N GLY A 19 -37.19 -18.90 -27.17
CA GLY A 19 -37.78 -17.98 -26.19
C GLY A 19 -37.33 -18.24 -24.75
N GLY A 20 -36.55 -17.31 -24.23
CA GLY A 20 -36.23 -17.17 -22.83
C GLY A 20 -35.80 -15.71 -22.65
N CYS A 21 -36.40 -15.02 -21.69
CA CYS A 21 -35.94 -13.69 -21.32
C CYS A 21 -34.49 -13.85 -20.85
N THR A 22 -33.51 -13.50 -21.70
CA THR A 22 -32.10 -13.56 -21.33
C THR A 22 -31.87 -12.46 -20.31
N PHE A 23 -31.94 -12.79 -19.02
CA PHE A 23 -31.45 -11.91 -17.97
C PHE A 23 -29.93 -11.80 -18.16
N ILE A 24 -29.48 -10.74 -18.82
CA ILE A 24 -28.08 -10.34 -18.79
C ILE A 24 -27.84 -9.81 -17.37
N ASN A 25 -27.35 -10.68 -16.50
CA ASN A 25 -26.84 -10.25 -15.20
C ASN A 25 -25.55 -9.46 -15.44
N PHE A 26 -25.66 -8.13 -15.47
CA PHE A 26 -24.51 -7.26 -15.43
C PHE A 26 -23.82 -7.45 -14.08
N ILE A 27 -22.67 -8.13 -14.08
CA ILE A 27 -21.83 -8.20 -12.89
C ILE A 27 -21.21 -6.81 -12.70
N LYS A 28 -21.71 -6.07 -11.72
CA LYS A 28 -21.21 -4.72 -11.41
C LYS A 28 -19.81 -4.82 -10.78
N GLU A 29 -18.84 -4.17 -11.42
CA GLU A 29 -17.52 -3.96 -10.85
C GLU A 29 -17.56 -2.85 -9.79
N LYS A 30 -16.75 -3.03 -8.76
CA LYS A 30 -16.57 -2.14 -7.62
C LYS A 30 -15.09 -1.88 -7.44
N GLU A 31 -14.77 -0.72 -6.87
CA GLU A 31 -13.42 -0.30 -6.54
C GLU A 31 -13.30 -0.12 -5.04
N LEU A 32 -12.19 -0.62 -4.49
CA LEU A 32 -11.78 -0.44 -3.11
C LEU A 32 -10.34 0.09 -3.12
N THR A 33 -10.10 1.18 -2.42
CA THR A 33 -8.76 1.74 -2.24
C THR A 33 -8.36 1.53 -0.79
N MET A 34 -7.17 0.97 -0.57
CA MET A 34 -6.61 0.73 0.76
C MET A 34 -5.18 1.22 0.84
N LYS A 35 -4.74 1.68 2.01
CA LYS A 35 -3.36 2.13 2.23
C LYS A 35 -2.56 1.09 3.01
N ALA A 36 -1.36 0.81 2.53
CA ALA A 36 -0.42 -0.03 3.25
C ALA A 36 0.23 0.73 4.42
N HIS A 37 0.30 0.11 5.59
CA HIS A 37 0.97 0.65 6.77
C HIS A 37 1.50 -0.47 7.66
N TYR A 38 2.44 -0.15 8.56
CA TYR A 38 2.95 -1.12 9.52
C TYR A 38 2.17 -1.08 10.83
N ASP A 39 1.90 -2.27 11.35
CA ASP A 39 1.72 -2.52 12.77
C ASP A 39 3.08 -2.82 13.42
N TYR A 40 3.37 -2.20 14.56
CA TYR A 40 4.63 -2.34 15.28
C TYR A 40 4.42 -3.09 16.60
N GLY A 41 4.24 -4.41 16.51
CA GLY A 41 4.18 -5.26 17.68
C GLY A 41 2.80 -5.53 18.28
N LEU A 42 1.73 -4.88 17.82
CA LEU A 42 0.39 -5.07 18.41
C LEU A 42 -0.22 -6.42 18.01
N PHE A 43 -0.03 -6.83 16.75
CA PHE A 43 -0.47 -8.13 16.26
C PHE A 43 0.58 -9.22 16.51
N GLN A 44 1.85 -8.94 16.19
CA GLN A 44 2.96 -9.85 16.42
C GLN A 44 4.09 -9.12 17.14
N GLU A 45 4.30 -9.49 18.41
CA GLU A 45 5.33 -8.91 19.27
C GLU A 45 6.71 -8.88 18.58
N ASN A 46 7.39 -7.74 18.66
CA ASN A 46 8.72 -7.47 18.08
C ASN A 46 8.80 -7.62 16.55
N LYS A 47 7.68 -7.60 15.83
CA LYS A 47 7.66 -7.60 14.36
C LYS A 47 6.88 -6.44 13.78
N ALA A 48 7.46 -5.83 12.76
CA ALA A 48 6.77 -4.89 11.90
C ALA A 48 5.92 -5.69 10.90
N THR A 49 4.59 -5.67 11.08
CA THR A 49 3.66 -6.40 10.21
C THR A 49 3.01 -5.42 9.23
N LEU A 50 3.20 -5.62 7.93
CA LEU A 50 2.54 -4.80 6.93
C LEU A 50 1.06 -5.19 6.82
N LEU A 51 0.16 -4.20 6.91
CA LEU A 51 -1.29 -4.33 6.83
C LEU A 51 -1.84 -3.42 5.72
N LEU A 52 -3.04 -3.73 5.24
CA LEU A 52 -3.84 -2.86 4.35
C LEU A 52 -5.02 -2.29 5.15
N ASP A 53 -5.06 -0.99 5.42
CA ASP A 53 -6.06 -0.35 6.30
C ASP A 53 -6.41 -1.20 7.54
N SER A 54 -5.38 -1.62 8.28
CA SER A 54 -5.46 -2.40 9.51
C SER A 54 -5.97 -3.83 9.31
N CYS A 55 -6.04 -4.29 8.06
CA CYS A 55 -6.43 -5.64 7.70
C CYS A 55 -5.24 -6.46 7.23
N ASN A 56 -5.33 -7.78 7.44
CA ASN A 56 -4.43 -8.73 6.79
C ASN A 56 -4.60 -8.67 5.27
N PHE A 57 -3.51 -8.96 4.57
CA PHE A 57 -3.55 -9.21 3.13
C PHE A 57 -4.50 -10.37 2.81
N PHE A 58 -5.41 -10.14 1.85
CA PHE A 58 -6.40 -11.12 1.39
C PHE A 58 -6.20 -11.52 -0.07
N PHE A 59 -5.01 -11.22 -0.60
CA PHE A 59 -4.50 -11.59 -1.91
C PHE A 59 -2.97 -11.70 -1.82
N LEU A 60 -2.36 -12.39 -2.78
CA LEU A 60 -0.90 -12.43 -2.92
C LEU A 60 -0.46 -11.37 -3.94
N PRO A 61 0.39 -10.39 -3.59
CA PRO A 61 0.82 -9.36 -4.54
C PRO A 61 1.42 -9.93 -5.84
N ALA A 62 2.18 -11.02 -5.73
CA ALA A 62 2.82 -11.70 -6.87
C ALA A 62 1.81 -12.20 -7.93
N ASP A 63 0.59 -12.58 -7.53
CA ASP A 63 -0.46 -13.02 -8.47
C ASP A 63 -0.91 -11.89 -9.42
N TYR A 64 -0.61 -10.64 -9.06
CA TYR A 64 -0.95 -9.42 -9.79
C TYR A 64 0.28 -8.70 -10.34
N GLY A 65 1.45 -9.36 -10.37
CA GLY A 65 2.70 -8.77 -10.85
C GLY A 65 3.26 -7.67 -9.95
N ILE A 66 2.80 -7.60 -8.70
CA ILE A 66 3.28 -6.65 -7.71
C ILE A 66 4.43 -7.32 -6.95
N GLY A 67 5.59 -6.67 -6.92
CA GLY A 67 6.77 -7.16 -6.21
C GLY A 67 6.60 -7.06 -4.70
N GLN A 68 7.08 -5.96 -4.13
CA GLN A 68 6.97 -5.68 -2.70
C GLN A 68 6.08 -4.47 -2.47
N LEU A 69 5.14 -4.62 -1.54
CA LEU A 69 4.36 -3.51 -1.00
C LEU A 69 5.08 -2.93 0.22
N LEU A 70 4.97 -1.62 0.38
CA LEU A 70 5.57 -0.84 1.44
C LEU A 70 4.54 0.07 2.09
N ALA A 71 4.79 0.49 3.33
CA ALA A 71 3.96 1.49 3.97
C ALA A 71 3.94 2.79 3.13
N GLY A 72 2.75 3.34 2.92
CA GLY A 72 2.51 4.47 2.02
C GLY A 72 2.01 4.10 0.63
N ASP A 73 2.15 2.83 0.21
CA ASP A 73 1.56 2.36 -1.03
C ASP A 73 0.03 2.44 -0.97
N ILE A 74 -0.56 2.95 -2.04
CA ILE A 74 -2.02 2.99 -2.21
C ILE A 74 -2.41 1.87 -3.16
N VAL A 75 -3.17 0.91 -2.64
CA VAL A 75 -3.60 -0.28 -3.36
C VAL A 75 -5.03 -0.07 -3.85
N HIS A 76 -5.22 -0.12 -5.16
CA HIS A 76 -6.52 -0.05 -5.81
C HIS A 76 -6.95 -1.45 -6.23
N ILE A 77 -8.10 -1.89 -5.75
CA ILE A 77 -8.62 -3.24 -5.91
C ILE A 77 -9.93 -3.16 -6.68
N THR A 78 -9.93 -3.69 -7.90
CA THR A 78 -11.16 -3.87 -8.68
C THR A 78 -11.71 -5.25 -8.39
N HIS A 79 -12.97 -5.33 -7.99
CA HIS A 79 -13.61 -6.59 -7.67
C HIS A 79 -15.09 -6.62 -8.09
N THR A 80 -15.64 -7.83 -8.19
CA THR A 80 -17.08 -8.05 -8.34
C THR A 80 -17.61 -8.75 -7.10
N GLY A 81 -18.88 -8.56 -6.76
CA GLY A 81 -19.49 -9.14 -5.56
C GLY A 81 -19.24 -8.32 -4.29
N ASP A 82 -19.37 -8.93 -3.12
CA ASP A 82 -19.31 -8.25 -1.82
C ASP A 82 -18.07 -8.66 -1.02
N LEU A 83 -17.26 -7.67 -0.64
CA LEU A 83 -16.18 -7.80 0.33
C LEU A 83 -16.70 -7.34 1.70
N MET A 84 -16.40 -8.10 2.75
CA MET A 84 -16.76 -7.74 4.13
C MET A 84 -15.51 -7.76 4.99
N ILE A 85 -15.33 -6.76 5.84
CA ILE A 85 -14.26 -6.71 6.82
C ILE A 85 -14.85 -7.21 8.15
N ALA A 86 -14.28 -8.28 8.70
CA ALA A 86 -14.66 -8.78 10.02
C ALA A 86 -14.15 -7.83 11.12
N GLU A 87 -14.95 -7.66 12.18
CA GLU A 87 -14.57 -6.87 13.36
C GLU A 87 -13.49 -7.61 14.18
N SER A 88 -12.24 -7.45 13.79
CA SER A 88 -11.06 -7.97 14.48
C SER A 88 -9.86 -7.05 14.25
N TYR A 89 -8.79 -7.22 15.05
CA TYR A 89 -7.51 -6.59 14.77
C TYR A 89 -6.39 -7.63 14.66
N PRO A 90 -5.64 -7.66 13.55
CA PRO A 90 -5.95 -7.03 12.28
C PRO A 90 -7.32 -7.49 11.73
N GLY A 91 -7.94 -6.65 10.92
CA GLY A 91 -9.17 -6.99 10.21
C GLY A 91 -8.96 -8.15 9.25
N MET A 92 -9.99 -8.97 9.04
CA MET A 92 -9.98 -10.04 8.04
C MET A 92 -10.99 -9.71 6.95
N VAL A 93 -10.51 -9.64 5.71
CA VAL A 93 -11.39 -9.42 4.55
C VAL A 93 -11.92 -10.75 4.04
N ILE A 94 -13.24 -10.93 4.13
CA ILE A 94 -13.94 -12.11 3.66
C ILE A 94 -14.24 -11.95 2.18
N THR A 95 -13.62 -12.79 1.35
CA THR A 95 -13.71 -12.74 -0.12
C THR A 95 -14.66 -13.79 -0.72
N LYS A 96 -15.34 -14.60 0.11
CA LYS A 96 -16.17 -15.75 -0.34
C LYS A 96 -17.20 -15.40 -1.42
N ASN A 97 -17.79 -14.21 -1.34
CA ASN A 97 -18.81 -13.73 -2.27
C ASN A 97 -18.26 -12.66 -3.24
N ALA A 98 -16.94 -12.56 -3.36
CA ALA A 98 -16.27 -11.62 -4.22
C ALA A 98 -15.26 -12.32 -5.15
N LYS A 99 -14.96 -11.67 -6.26
CA LYS A 99 -13.85 -12.05 -7.13
C LYS A 99 -13.03 -10.81 -7.42
N ILE A 100 -11.77 -10.83 -6.99
CA ILE A 100 -10.79 -9.80 -7.34
C ILE A 100 -10.48 -9.95 -8.83
N LYS A 101 -10.56 -8.85 -9.56
CA LYS A 101 -10.34 -8.77 -11.01
C LYS A 101 -8.95 -8.24 -11.31
N ASN A 102 -8.58 -7.17 -10.63
CA ASN A 102 -7.33 -6.47 -10.85
C ASN A 102 -6.87 -5.81 -9.55
N ILE A 103 -5.56 -5.66 -9.40
CA ILE A 103 -4.95 -4.88 -8.33
C ILE A 103 -3.88 -4.01 -8.99
N THR A 104 -3.94 -2.71 -8.73
CA THR A 104 -2.88 -1.78 -9.12
C THR A 104 -2.38 -1.04 -7.89
N VAL A 105 -1.12 -0.63 -7.94
CA VAL A 105 -0.45 0.03 -6.83
C VAL A 105 0.03 1.38 -7.29
N GLU A 106 -0.38 2.43 -6.58
CA GLU A 106 0.34 3.69 -6.59
C GLU A 106 1.44 3.60 -5.53
N GLU A 107 2.65 3.42 -6.02
CA GLU A 107 3.85 3.23 -5.22
C GLU A 107 4.22 4.48 -4.41
N ALA A 108 4.55 4.32 -3.14
CA ALA A 108 5.19 5.33 -2.31
C ALA A 108 6.55 5.73 -2.87
N ASN A 109 6.93 7.00 -2.69
CA ASN A 109 8.28 7.45 -2.96
C ASN A 109 9.22 6.96 -1.86
N ILE A 110 10.49 6.76 -2.21
CA ILE A 110 11.55 6.45 -1.24
C ILE A 110 12.48 7.65 -1.19
N ILE A 111 12.73 8.13 0.02
CA ILE A 111 13.69 9.19 0.30
C ILE A 111 14.81 8.66 1.19
N GLU A 112 16.03 9.07 0.90
CA GLU A 112 17.19 8.80 1.75
C GLU A 112 17.29 9.90 2.81
N LEU A 113 17.55 9.53 4.06
CA LEU A 113 17.52 10.43 5.19
C LEU A 113 18.77 10.21 6.04
N GLU A 114 19.40 11.30 6.48
CA GLU A 114 20.49 11.23 7.46
C GLU A 114 19.95 11.49 8.86
N VAL A 115 20.38 10.66 9.82
CA VAL A 115 20.05 10.81 11.24
C VAL A 115 20.99 11.83 11.89
N GLU A 116 20.42 12.86 12.48
CA GLU A 116 21.14 13.87 13.28
C GLU A 116 20.48 14.08 14.64
N ARG A 117 21.09 14.93 15.48
CA ARG A 117 20.47 15.45 16.70
C ARG A 117 20.34 16.96 16.63
N ASN A 118 19.18 17.47 17.05
CA ASN A 118 18.99 18.89 17.22
C ASN A 118 19.79 19.42 18.43
N ALA A 119 19.78 20.74 18.64
CA ALA A 119 20.49 21.38 19.75
C ALA A 119 20.02 20.93 21.15
N GLU A 120 18.83 20.35 21.24
CA GLU A 120 18.22 19.82 22.46
C GLU A 120 18.55 18.33 22.68
N GLY A 121 19.28 17.71 21.75
CA GLY A 121 19.69 16.31 21.79
C GLY A 121 18.64 15.32 21.27
N GLU A 122 17.52 15.81 20.72
CA GLU A 122 16.48 14.98 20.12
C GLU A 122 16.87 14.55 18.71
N VAL A 123 16.46 13.35 18.31
CA VAL A 123 16.74 12.84 16.96
C VAL A 123 15.93 13.63 15.94
N SER A 124 16.61 14.05 14.87
CA SER A 124 16.03 14.71 13.70
C SER A 124 16.53 13.99 12.45
N LEU A 125 15.73 13.93 11.39
CA LEU A 125 16.16 13.42 10.09
C LEU A 125 16.24 14.56 9.08
N TYR A 126 17.23 14.46 8.22
CA TYR A 126 17.53 15.45 7.21
C TYR A 126 17.47 14.83 5.82
N TYR A 127 16.87 15.57 4.88
CA TYR A 127 16.99 15.30 3.45
C TYR A 127 17.28 16.61 2.73
N ALA A 128 18.36 16.64 1.95
CA ALA A 128 18.78 17.80 1.17
C ALA A 128 18.76 19.13 1.96
N ASP A 129 19.38 19.14 3.14
CA ASP A 129 19.50 20.29 4.06
C ASP A 129 18.18 20.81 4.67
N CYS A 130 17.06 20.09 4.50
CA CYS A 130 15.78 20.38 5.15
C CYS A 130 15.59 19.52 6.41
N VAL A 131 15.17 20.15 7.50
CA VAL A 131 14.72 19.48 8.74
C VAL A 131 13.26 19.03 8.55
N TYR A 132 12.98 17.76 8.79
CA TYR A 132 11.62 17.23 8.72
C TYR A 132 11.01 17.03 10.11
N SER A 133 9.70 17.19 10.22
CA SER A 133 8.94 16.87 11.42
C SER A 133 8.30 15.49 11.25
N PHE A 134 8.65 14.53 12.11
CA PHE A 134 8.28 13.11 11.99
C PHE A 134 7.17 12.72 12.96
N SER A 135 6.15 13.57 13.13
CA SER A 135 5.23 13.49 14.29
C SER A 135 4.69 12.09 14.60
N ASP A 136 4.62 11.20 13.60
CA ASP A 136 4.01 9.88 13.75
C ASP A 136 4.92 8.68 13.43
N VAL A 137 6.16 8.86 12.93
CA VAL A 137 7.05 7.73 12.61
C VAL A 137 8.17 7.58 13.63
N ARG A 138 8.02 6.58 14.50
CA ARG A 138 8.89 6.37 15.68
C ARG A 138 9.87 5.22 15.55
N TYR A 139 9.62 4.29 14.62
CA TYR A 139 10.37 3.06 14.53
C TYR A 139 11.08 2.95 13.18
N VAL A 140 12.26 2.34 13.19
CA VAL A 140 13.03 2.01 12.00
C VAL A 140 13.00 0.50 11.81
N ILE A 141 12.57 0.06 10.63
CA ILE A 141 12.39 -1.35 10.27
C ILE A 141 13.70 -1.92 9.72
N HIS A 142 14.01 -3.14 10.11
CA HIS A 142 15.15 -3.91 9.62
C HIS A 142 14.74 -4.91 8.53
N GLU A 143 15.72 -5.39 7.74
CA GLU A 143 15.45 -6.30 6.61
C GLU A 143 14.83 -7.64 7.07
N ASP A 144 15.07 -8.04 8.32
CA ASP A 144 14.49 -9.23 8.95
C ASP A 144 13.05 -9.03 9.49
N GLY A 145 12.50 -7.81 9.35
CA GLY A 145 11.16 -7.44 9.81
C GLY A 145 11.07 -7.08 11.29
N THR A 146 12.18 -7.02 12.01
CA THR A 146 12.24 -6.40 13.35
C THR A 146 12.26 -4.88 13.24
N PHE A 147 12.13 -4.19 14.37
CA PHE A 147 12.18 -2.74 14.42
C PHE A 147 12.79 -2.25 15.73
N GLU A 148 13.39 -1.07 15.69
CA GLU A 148 13.91 -0.36 16.87
C GLU A 148 13.41 1.08 16.89
N GLU A 149 13.47 1.73 18.05
CA GLU A 149 13.11 3.15 18.13
C GLU A 149 14.12 4.01 17.34
N LEU A 150 13.60 5.01 16.62
CA LEU A 150 14.44 5.97 15.92
C LEU A 150 15.41 6.70 16.86
N SER A 151 15.00 6.89 18.12
CA SER A 151 15.80 7.51 19.19
C SER A 151 17.13 6.78 19.46
N GLU A 152 17.18 5.49 19.15
CA GLU A 152 18.33 4.59 19.35
C GLU A 152 19.34 4.64 18.20
N LYS A 153 18.99 5.25 17.05
CA LYS A 153 19.88 5.34 15.90
C LYS A 153 21.11 6.21 16.17
N HIS A 154 22.24 5.75 15.62
CA HIS A 154 23.49 6.51 15.64
C HIS A 154 23.42 7.72 14.69
N ILE A 155 23.98 8.85 15.11
CA ILE A 155 24.14 10.05 14.27
C ILE A 155 25.00 9.69 13.04
N GLY A 156 24.64 10.24 11.88
CA GLY A 156 25.27 9.96 10.59
C GLY A 156 24.82 8.64 9.95
N SER A 157 23.89 7.91 10.58
CA SER A 157 23.27 6.75 9.94
C SER A 157 22.40 7.20 8.78
N ILE A 158 22.49 6.50 7.66
CA ILE A 158 21.55 6.64 6.56
C ILE A 158 20.37 5.69 6.79
N ILE A 159 19.16 6.24 6.72
CA ILE A 159 17.92 5.48 6.74
C ILE A 159 17.05 5.89 5.55
N TYR A 160 16.05 5.07 5.24
CA TYR A 160 15.17 5.29 4.10
C TYR A 160 13.76 5.52 4.61
N GLY A 161 13.12 6.59 4.16
CA GLY A 161 11.72 6.88 4.46
C GLY A 161 10.83 6.57 3.27
N THR A 162 9.61 6.07 3.52
CA THR A 162 8.57 6.05 2.49
C THR A 162 7.63 7.24 2.63
N GLU A 163 7.30 7.89 1.53
CA GLU A 163 6.39 9.02 1.45
C GLU A 163 5.23 8.67 0.52
N MET A 164 4.01 9.06 0.88
CA MET A 164 2.87 8.89 -0.02
C MET A 164 3.08 9.69 -1.31
N SER A 165 2.83 9.05 -2.45
CA SER A 165 2.95 9.71 -3.75
C SER A 165 2.06 10.95 -3.84
N LYS A 166 2.62 12.06 -4.35
CA LYS A 166 1.92 13.29 -4.78
C LYS A 166 1.41 14.25 -3.69
N THR A 167 1.99 14.28 -2.49
CA THR A 167 1.75 15.37 -1.55
C THR A 167 2.81 16.47 -1.70
N SER A 168 2.41 17.74 -1.58
CA SER A 168 3.35 18.87 -1.51
C SER A 168 3.96 19.04 -0.11
N VAL A 169 3.60 18.15 0.80
CA VAL A 169 4.04 18.08 2.19
C VAL A 169 4.61 16.68 2.37
N ILE A 170 5.82 16.61 2.91
CA ILE A 170 6.49 15.34 3.17
C ILE A 170 5.83 14.70 4.40
N ASP A 171 5.10 13.62 4.15
CA ASP A 171 4.38 12.81 5.14
C ASP A 171 4.96 11.39 5.11
N LEU A 172 5.91 11.14 6.02
CA LEU A 172 6.60 9.87 6.12
C LEU A 172 5.69 8.80 6.70
N GLN A 173 5.71 7.62 6.07
CA GLN A 173 4.81 6.51 6.35
C GLN A 173 5.51 5.38 7.11
N ALA A 174 6.81 5.19 6.84
CA ALA A 174 7.68 4.29 7.58
C ALA A 174 9.15 4.67 7.37
N LEU A 175 10.02 4.16 8.25
CA LEU A 175 11.47 4.26 8.15
C LEU A 175 12.08 2.86 8.06
N TYR A 176 13.15 2.73 7.29
CA TYR A 176 13.87 1.48 7.05
C TYR A 176 15.36 1.70 7.20
N SER A 177 16.06 0.73 7.76
CA SER A 177 17.53 0.72 7.86
C SER A 177 18.23 0.25 6.57
N TYR A 178 17.46 -0.06 5.54
CA TYR A 178 17.88 -0.54 4.23
C TYR A 178 17.00 0.09 3.16
N CYS A 179 17.47 0.16 1.90
CA CYS A 179 16.66 0.68 0.80
C CYS A 179 15.61 -0.38 0.38
N PRO A 180 14.31 -0.16 0.63
CA PRO A 180 13.32 -1.24 0.54
C PRO A 180 12.89 -1.57 -0.89
N ARG A 181 13.28 -0.78 -1.90
CA ARG A 181 13.14 -1.11 -3.33
C ARG A 181 14.45 -1.06 -4.09
N ALA A 182 15.56 -1.38 -3.42
CA ALA A 182 16.80 -1.65 -4.14
C ALA A 182 16.51 -2.75 -5.18
N THR A 183 16.76 -2.46 -6.46
CA THR A 183 16.59 -3.44 -7.54
C THR A 183 17.58 -4.58 -7.28
N LYS A 184 17.06 -5.78 -6.97
CA LYS A 184 17.85 -7.01 -6.94
C LYS A 184 17.99 -7.58 -8.34
#